data_AF-A0A8C1JZH4-F1
#
_entry.id   AF-A0A8C1JZH4-F1
#
_cell.length_a   1.000
_cell.length_b   1.000
_cell.length_c   1.000
_cell.angle_alpha   90.00
_cell.angle_beta   90.00
_cell.angle_gamma   90.00
#
_symmetry.space_group_name_H-M   'P 1'
#
loop_
_entity.id
_entity.type
_entity.pdbx_description
1 polymer ?
#
loop_
_entity_poly.entity_id
_entity_poly.type
_entity_poly.pdbx_seq_one_letter_code
_entity_poly.pdbx_strand_id
1 'polypeptide(L)'
;MEKYLPKYVPFFTLLALSGLLFLLWNITSLESWNCQTVSTFYQLQNSIQSVLKNSDFFPPVELNYSFCAHLGQEPTADEAREESFLLKSIAWPEPSVLGLPLRQSSDPAQSYYTIQDPGDLQVGGQLVVKVQMHNFLDQPKKYGGDFLVARLHTPELAAGVVGQVHDHNKGNYTVFFPLLWAGVAQVELTMIHSSEAVMVLRRLREEQSDRVFFKSLFRSGYLSETTLCNMCLPHKKQPLCNYTDPQTGEPWFCYKPKMLDCDTRINHSKGGYKKNLLTVYESQFFQSGVNIKIPINSAGVDNVTVQPAKVRTKGMHLEFTPSGYYYQGSWRPLSGVVMRQFSASSVITQCLQGKMVYMYGDSTVRQLYEYLIAHVPEFKEFNFHSPKNVGPYMAVDSKHNILLRYRCHGPPIRFTSVFSAEMHYISNELDGLRGGSDTVVVISIWAHFSTFPVQVYIRRLRHIRRAVIRLLNREPATLVLIRTANLQKLDPESSLFNSDWFSQQLDAVLRAMFKHLNVHLVDAWEMTLAHHHPHQLHPPPDIISNMVNFILSLICPVRRKKRQG
;
A
#
# COMPACT_ATOMS: atom_id res chain seq x y z
N MET A 1 -37.87 44.44 -39.67
CA MET A 1 -38.15 43.24 -38.86
C MET A 1 -37.79 43.55 -37.41
N GLU A 2 -38.41 44.59 -36.84
CA GLU A 2 -37.80 45.35 -35.71
C GLU A 2 -38.85 45.86 -34.70
N LYS A 3 -40.04 45.24 -34.64
CA LYS A 3 -41.13 45.69 -33.75
C LYS A 3 -41.65 44.67 -32.73
N TYR A 4 -40.97 43.53 -32.55
CA TYR A 4 -41.45 42.49 -31.64
C TYR A 4 -40.42 41.97 -30.62
N LEU A 5 -39.20 42.51 -30.57
CA LEU A 5 -38.21 42.04 -29.58
C LEU A 5 -38.55 42.30 -28.10
N PRO A 6 -39.12 43.45 -27.67
CA PRO A 6 -39.18 43.77 -26.23
C PRO A 6 -40.22 42.96 -25.44
N LYS A 7 -41.16 42.25 -26.09
CA LYS A 7 -42.14 41.39 -25.41
C LYS A 7 -41.61 40.02 -25.02
N TYR A 8 -40.53 39.56 -25.63
CA TYR A 8 -39.98 38.21 -25.40
C TYR A 8 -38.68 38.20 -24.60
N VAL A 9 -38.06 39.36 -24.36
CA VAL A 9 -36.87 39.51 -23.50
C VAL A 9 -37.05 38.84 -22.13
N PRO A 10 -38.16 39.05 -21.37
CA PRO A 10 -38.30 38.40 -20.07
C PRO A 10 -38.46 36.87 -20.18
N PHE A 11 -38.96 36.37 -21.31
CA PHE A 11 -39.09 34.94 -21.56
C PHE A 11 -37.73 34.30 -21.87
N PHE A 12 -36.91 34.97 -22.68
CA PHE A 12 -35.56 34.51 -23.00
C PHE A 12 -34.60 34.61 -21.80
N THR A 13 -34.74 35.62 -20.94
CA THR A 13 -33.94 35.70 -19.71
C THR A 13 -34.33 34.62 -18.71
N LEU A 14 -35.62 34.30 -18.57
CA LEU A 14 -36.09 33.19 -17.73
C LEU A 14 -35.57 31.84 -18.24
N LEU A 15 -35.61 31.61 -19.56
CA LEU A 15 -35.04 30.43 -20.19
C LEU A 15 -33.53 30.32 -19.99
N ALA A 16 -32.81 31.44 -20.11
CA ALA A 16 -31.36 31.46 -19.88
C ALA A 16 -31.01 31.18 -18.41
N LEU A 17 -31.73 31.76 -17.45
CA LEU A 17 -31.55 31.51 -16.01
C LEU A 17 -31.90 30.07 -15.64
N SER A 18 -32.98 29.51 -16.20
CA SER A 18 -33.34 28.09 -16.02
C SER A 18 -32.27 27.17 -16.60
N GLY A 19 -31.70 27.51 -17.76
CA GLY A 19 -30.59 26.78 -18.37
C GLY A 19 -29.32 26.84 -17.52
N LEU A 20 -29.00 28.01 -16.96
CA LEU A 20 -27.83 28.20 -16.09
C LEU A 20 -27.95 27.44 -14.77
N LEU A 21 -29.15 27.45 -14.16
CA LEU A 21 -29.46 26.69 -12.96
C LEU A 21 -29.42 25.17 -13.22
N PHE A 22 -29.94 24.72 -14.36
CA PHE A 22 -29.83 23.32 -14.78
C PHE A 22 -28.38 22.89 -15.02
N LEU A 23 -27.55 23.77 -15.60
CA LEU A 23 -26.11 23.54 -15.77
C LEU A 23 -25.37 23.48 -14.44
N LEU A 24 -25.62 24.44 -13.54
CA LEU A 24 -25.02 24.47 -12.20
C LEU A 24 -25.46 23.27 -11.34
N TRP A 25 -26.72 22.86 -11.45
CA TRP A 25 -27.24 21.65 -10.81
C TRP A 25 -26.59 20.38 -11.38
N ASN A 26 -26.38 20.31 -12.70
CA ASN A 26 -25.64 19.19 -13.30
C ASN A 26 -24.15 19.19 -12.96
N ILE A 27 -23.51 20.36 -12.84
CA ILE A 27 -22.09 20.48 -12.46
C ILE A 27 -21.89 20.06 -10.99
N THR A 28 -22.75 20.52 -10.08
CA THR A 28 -22.73 20.10 -8.67
C THR A 28 -23.16 18.64 -8.48
N SER A 29 -24.03 18.12 -9.35
CA SER A 29 -24.33 16.69 -9.43
C SER A 29 -23.20 15.87 -10.07
N LEU A 30 -22.32 16.47 -10.89
CA LEU A 30 -21.16 15.78 -11.48
C LEU A 30 -20.03 15.57 -10.46
N GLU A 31 -19.87 16.48 -9.49
CA GLU A 31 -18.88 16.33 -8.40
C GLU A 31 -19.24 15.22 -7.42
N SER A 32 -20.51 14.82 -7.32
CA SER A 32 -20.99 13.76 -6.42
C SER A 32 -21.13 12.38 -7.08
N TRP A 33 -20.92 12.26 -8.39
CA TRP A 33 -21.23 11.03 -9.16
C TRP A 33 -20.01 10.49 -9.92
N ASN A 34 -19.04 9.90 -9.22
CA ASN A 34 -17.80 9.40 -9.85
C ASN A 34 -17.67 7.86 -9.92
N CYS A 35 -18.77 7.09 -9.94
CA CYS A 35 -18.69 5.63 -10.13
C CYS A 35 -19.82 4.96 -10.92
N GLN A 36 -21.05 5.50 -10.95
CA GLN A 36 -22.19 4.79 -11.58
C GLN A 36 -22.43 5.13 -13.05
N THR A 37 -22.21 6.36 -13.50
CA THR A 37 -22.53 6.79 -14.88
C THR A 37 -21.52 6.31 -15.94
N VAL A 38 -20.28 6.03 -15.53
CA VAL A 38 -19.30 5.33 -16.39
C VAL A 38 -19.77 3.89 -16.63
N SER A 39 -20.45 3.25 -15.67
CA SER A 39 -20.96 1.88 -15.85
C SER A 39 -22.13 1.80 -16.84
N THR A 40 -23.02 2.80 -16.88
CA THR A 40 -24.19 2.79 -17.78
C THR A 40 -23.85 3.09 -19.23
N PHE A 41 -22.89 4.00 -19.50
CA PHE A 41 -22.39 4.21 -20.87
C PHE A 41 -21.62 2.98 -21.41
N TYR A 42 -20.87 2.28 -20.55
CA TYR A 42 -20.22 1.01 -20.91
C TYR A 42 -21.23 -0.14 -21.11
N GLN A 43 -22.33 -0.19 -20.36
CA GLN A 43 -23.40 -1.17 -20.58
C GLN A 43 -24.12 -0.97 -21.91
N LEU A 44 -24.39 0.28 -22.31
CA LEU A 44 -25.04 0.57 -23.59
C LEU A 44 -24.14 0.23 -24.79
N GLN A 45 -22.83 0.48 -24.67
CA GLN A 45 -21.85 0.14 -25.71
C GLN A 45 -21.60 -1.38 -25.83
N ASN A 46 -21.62 -2.11 -24.71
CA ASN A 46 -21.53 -3.58 -24.71
C ASN A 46 -22.82 -4.24 -25.23
N SER A 47 -24.00 -3.64 -25.00
CA SER A 47 -25.27 -4.16 -25.54
C SER A 47 -25.26 -4.14 -27.08
N ILE A 48 -24.72 -3.09 -27.69
CA ILE A 48 -24.64 -2.96 -29.16
C ILE A 48 -23.58 -3.90 -29.75
N GLN A 49 -22.50 -4.20 -29.02
CA GLN A 49 -21.49 -5.17 -29.47
C GLN A 49 -21.86 -6.64 -29.24
N SER A 50 -22.77 -6.94 -28.31
CA SER A 50 -23.22 -8.31 -28.01
C SER A 50 -24.16 -8.90 -29.07
N VAL A 51 -24.84 -8.06 -29.86
CA VAL A 51 -25.78 -8.51 -30.91
C VAL A 51 -25.04 -8.99 -32.18
N LEU A 52 -23.73 -8.77 -32.29
CA LEU A 52 -22.95 -8.99 -33.52
C LEU A 52 -21.80 -10.00 -33.42
N LYS A 53 -21.75 -10.89 -32.42
CA LYS A 53 -20.70 -11.93 -32.37
C LYS A 53 -21.25 -13.34 -32.21
N ASN A 54 -21.15 -14.12 -33.28
CA ASN A 54 -21.22 -15.57 -33.27
C ASN A 54 -20.17 -16.13 -32.29
N SER A 55 -20.60 -17.14 -31.54
CA SER A 55 -19.85 -17.85 -30.52
C SER A 55 -18.84 -18.81 -31.14
N ASP A 56 -17.58 -18.40 -31.23
CA ASP A 56 -16.48 -19.34 -31.43
C ASP A 56 -15.96 -19.78 -30.05
N PHE A 57 -16.33 -21.01 -29.68
CA PHE A 57 -15.81 -21.75 -28.53
C PHE A 57 -14.32 -22.04 -28.75
N PHE A 58 -13.45 -21.40 -27.96
CA PHE A 58 -12.07 -21.85 -27.80
C PHE A 58 -11.98 -22.79 -26.58
N PRO A 59 -11.31 -23.95 -26.67
CA PRO A 59 -11.10 -24.82 -25.53
C PRO A 59 -10.12 -24.18 -24.53
N PRO A 60 -10.16 -24.55 -23.24
CA PRO A 60 -9.30 -23.97 -22.22
C PRO A 60 -7.87 -24.44 -22.46
N VAL A 61 -7.01 -23.51 -22.89
CA VAL A 61 -5.58 -23.74 -23.03
C VAL A 61 -4.95 -23.79 -21.65
N GLU A 62 -4.28 -24.90 -21.33
CA GLU A 62 -3.37 -25.03 -20.18
C GLU A 62 -2.30 -23.92 -20.25
N LEU A 63 -2.48 -22.86 -19.48
CA LEU A 63 -1.39 -21.93 -19.19
C LEU A 63 -0.57 -22.53 -18.05
N ASN A 64 0.70 -22.82 -18.30
CA ASN A 64 1.63 -23.23 -17.25
C ASN A 64 1.91 -21.98 -16.38
N TYR A 65 1.21 -21.88 -15.23
CA TYR A 65 1.06 -20.64 -14.48
C TYR A 65 2.31 -20.19 -13.69
N SER A 66 3.43 -20.92 -13.76
CA SER A 66 4.73 -20.55 -13.17
C SER A 66 5.53 -19.53 -13.98
N PHE A 67 5.06 -19.12 -15.17
CA PHE A 67 5.84 -18.31 -16.11
C PHE A 67 6.33 -16.97 -15.55
N CYS A 68 5.52 -16.26 -14.75
CA CYS A 68 5.90 -14.93 -14.26
C CYS A 68 7.15 -14.90 -13.37
N ALA A 69 7.37 -15.94 -12.56
CA ALA A 69 8.45 -15.95 -11.58
C ALA A 69 9.84 -16.03 -12.24
N HIS A 70 9.92 -16.61 -13.44
CA HIS A 70 11.16 -16.83 -14.18
C HIS A 70 11.40 -15.79 -15.28
N LEU A 71 10.60 -14.72 -15.32
CA LEU A 71 10.77 -13.65 -16.31
C LEU A 71 11.73 -12.58 -15.82
N GLY A 72 12.64 -12.13 -16.68
CA GLY A 72 13.61 -11.07 -16.39
C GLY A 72 15.03 -11.63 -16.40
N GLN A 73 15.96 -10.89 -15.82
CA GLN A 73 17.34 -11.34 -15.71
C GLN A 73 17.44 -12.50 -14.70
N GLU A 74 18.06 -13.60 -15.12
CA GLU A 74 18.33 -14.75 -14.24
C GLU A 74 19.17 -14.29 -13.05
N PRO A 75 18.79 -14.67 -11.81
CA PRO A 75 19.54 -14.26 -10.64
C PRO A 75 20.92 -14.91 -10.62
N THR A 76 21.92 -14.19 -10.13
CA THR A 76 23.22 -14.80 -9.78
C THR A 76 23.03 -15.83 -8.66
N ALA A 77 24.02 -16.71 -8.44
CA ALA A 77 23.95 -17.69 -7.36
C ALA A 77 23.69 -17.05 -5.97
N ASP A 78 24.25 -15.87 -5.72
CA ASP A 78 24.07 -15.14 -4.46
C ASP A 78 22.66 -14.55 -4.35
N GLU A 79 22.16 -14.00 -5.46
CA GLU A 79 20.80 -13.47 -5.55
C GLU A 79 19.74 -14.56 -5.38
N ALA A 80 19.97 -15.75 -5.94
CA ALA A 80 19.08 -16.89 -5.79
C ALA A 80 19.05 -17.39 -4.33
N ARG A 81 20.19 -17.37 -3.62
CA ARG A 81 20.24 -17.70 -2.18
C ARG A 81 19.51 -16.67 -1.33
N GLU A 82 19.70 -15.38 -1.62
CA GLU A 82 18.96 -14.29 -0.96
C GLU A 82 17.45 -14.43 -1.21
N GLU A 83 17.05 -14.67 -2.45
CA GLU A 83 15.64 -14.88 -2.80
C GLU A 83 15.03 -16.06 -2.06
N SER A 84 15.71 -17.21 -2.04
CA SER A 84 15.27 -18.39 -1.29
C SER A 84 15.14 -18.10 0.21
N PHE A 85 16.11 -17.39 0.79
CA PHE A 85 16.05 -16.96 2.20
C PHE A 85 14.85 -16.05 2.47
N LEU A 86 14.60 -15.05 1.60
CA LEU A 86 13.49 -14.12 1.74
C LEU A 86 12.13 -14.84 1.60
N LEU A 87 11.97 -15.72 0.61
CA LEU A 87 10.76 -16.53 0.43
C LEU A 87 10.51 -17.44 1.65
N LYS A 88 11.56 -18.06 2.20
CA LYS A 88 11.45 -18.87 3.42
C LYS A 88 11.05 -18.02 4.64
N SER A 89 11.53 -16.78 4.72
CA SER A 89 11.22 -15.89 5.84
C SER A 89 9.75 -15.45 5.89
N ILE A 90 9.05 -15.53 4.76
CA ILE A 90 7.62 -15.25 4.63
C ILE A 90 6.78 -16.51 4.38
N ALA A 91 7.36 -17.69 4.64
CA ALA A 91 6.60 -18.94 4.52
C ALA A 91 5.40 -18.90 5.48
N TRP A 92 4.25 -19.35 5.00
CA TRP A 92 2.99 -19.31 5.75
C TRP A 92 2.50 -20.74 6.03
N PRO A 93 1.98 -21.05 7.23
CA PRO A 93 1.45 -22.38 7.52
C PRO A 93 0.32 -22.77 6.57
N GLU A 94 0.35 -24.02 6.10
CA GLU A 94 -0.69 -24.57 5.23
C GLU A 94 -1.57 -25.55 6.02
N PRO A 95 -2.91 -25.49 5.87
CA PRO A 95 -3.80 -26.54 6.37
C PRO A 95 -3.43 -27.87 5.72
N SER A 96 -3.40 -28.95 6.51
CA SER A 96 -3.07 -30.29 6.01
C SER A 96 -4.12 -30.86 5.05
N VAL A 97 -5.32 -30.26 5.00
CA VAL A 97 -6.43 -30.65 4.13
C VAL A 97 -6.86 -29.43 3.32
N LEU A 98 -6.79 -29.55 2.00
CA LEU A 98 -7.25 -28.53 1.06
C LEU A 98 -8.76 -28.68 0.80
N GLY A 99 -9.42 -27.57 0.46
CA GLY A 99 -10.84 -27.58 0.06
C GLY A 99 -11.83 -27.82 1.20
N LEU A 100 -11.45 -27.50 2.44
CA LEU A 100 -12.36 -27.56 3.58
C LEU A 100 -13.55 -26.61 3.37
N PRO A 101 -14.78 -26.99 3.75
CA PRO A 101 -15.94 -26.11 3.65
C PRO A 101 -15.86 -24.97 4.66
N LEU A 102 -16.59 -23.86 4.43
CA LEU A 102 -16.67 -22.72 5.36
C LEU A 102 -16.92 -23.16 6.81
N ARG A 103 -17.79 -24.15 7.03
CA ARG A 103 -18.13 -24.62 8.37
C ARG A 103 -16.93 -25.10 9.20
N GLN A 104 -15.85 -25.53 8.54
CA GLN A 104 -14.61 -25.99 9.17
C GLN A 104 -13.50 -24.92 9.17
N SER A 105 -13.71 -23.79 8.49
CA SER A 105 -12.83 -22.62 8.55
C SER A 105 -12.99 -21.86 9.87
N SER A 106 -12.02 -21.00 10.17
CA SER A 106 -12.00 -20.23 11.41
C SER A 106 -13.16 -19.22 11.46
N ASP A 107 -13.90 -19.24 12.56
CA ASP A 107 -15.00 -18.32 12.84
C ASP A 107 -14.57 -17.35 13.95
N PRO A 108 -14.41 -16.04 13.64
CA PRO A 108 -14.00 -15.05 14.63
C PRO A 108 -15.05 -14.84 15.72
N ALA A 109 -16.33 -15.16 15.47
CA ALA A 109 -17.40 -15.02 16.46
C ALA A 109 -17.40 -16.13 17.53
N GLN A 110 -16.93 -17.33 17.17
CA GLN A 110 -16.75 -18.45 18.11
C GLN A 110 -15.35 -18.47 18.74
N SER A 111 -14.39 -17.82 18.08
CA SER A 111 -13.02 -17.70 18.59
C SER A 111 -12.96 -16.67 19.71
N TYR A 112 -11.98 -16.82 20.60
CA TYR A 112 -11.82 -15.90 21.71
C TYR A 112 -10.35 -15.74 22.10
N TYR A 113 -10.06 -14.67 22.83
CA TYR A 113 -8.78 -14.50 23.50
C TYR A 113 -8.94 -14.38 25.01
N THR A 114 -7.86 -14.66 25.73
CA THR A 114 -7.75 -14.50 27.18
C THR A 114 -6.45 -13.77 27.50
N ILE A 115 -6.54 -12.82 28.42
CA ILE A 115 -5.37 -12.11 28.91
C ILE A 115 -4.72 -12.98 29.97
N GLN A 116 -3.45 -13.34 29.77
CA GLN A 116 -2.69 -14.11 30.75
C GLN A 116 -2.10 -13.13 31.76
N ASP A 117 -2.56 -13.17 33.01
CA ASP A 117 -2.09 -12.26 34.06
C ASP A 117 -1.08 -12.96 34.99
N PRO A 118 0.20 -12.55 35.01
CA PRO A 118 1.19 -13.06 35.94
C PRO A 118 1.41 -12.17 37.19
N GLY A 119 0.69 -11.04 37.38
CA GLY A 119 0.82 -10.16 38.56
C GLY A 119 0.92 -8.65 38.25
N ASP A 120 1.77 -7.91 38.98
CA ASP A 120 1.91 -6.44 38.91
C ASP A 120 2.43 -5.95 37.52
N LEU A 121 1.53 -5.68 36.58
CA LEU A 121 1.86 -5.14 35.24
C LEU A 121 2.37 -3.69 35.33
N GLN A 122 3.58 -3.43 34.84
CA GLN A 122 4.23 -2.11 34.88
C GLN A 122 4.74 -1.67 33.52
N VAL A 123 4.88 -0.35 33.33
CA VAL A 123 5.56 0.22 32.15
C VAL A 123 6.98 -0.34 32.03
N GLY A 124 7.36 -0.77 30.83
CA GLY A 124 8.58 -1.51 30.54
C GLY A 124 8.42 -3.03 30.62
N GLY A 125 7.26 -3.51 31.08
CA GLY A 125 6.86 -4.90 31.07
C GLY A 125 6.30 -5.37 29.72
N GLN A 126 5.74 -6.58 29.72
CA GLN A 126 5.10 -7.20 28.56
C GLN A 126 3.81 -7.89 29.00
N LEU A 127 2.76 -7.71 28.22
CA LEU A 127 1.49 -8.43 28.34
C LEU A 127 1.47 -9.60 27.36
N VAL A 128 0.99 -10.74 27.84
CA VAL A 128 0.82 -11.96 27.04
C VAL A 128 -0.67 -12.26 26.92
N VAL A 129 -1.14 -12.44 25.69
CA VAL A 129 -2.54 -12.79 25.39
C VAL A 129 -2.56 -14.12 24.66
N LYS A 130 -3.43 -15.04 25.10
CA LYS A 130 -3.64 -16.33 24.47
C LYS A 130 -4.90 -16.29 23.62
N VAL A 131 -4.82 -16.76 22.38
CA VAL A 131 -5.95 -16.82 21.45
C VAL A 131 -6.28 -18.27 21.16
N GLN A 132 -7.55 -18.62 21.20
CA GLN A 132 -8.06 -19.92 20.80
C GLN A 132 -9.00 -19.73 19.60
N MET A 133 -8.64 -20.31 18.46
CA MET A 133 -9.46 -20.26 17.25
C MET A 133 -10.43 -21.43 17.22
N HIS A 134 -11.69 -21.13 16.92
CA HIS A 134 -12.77 -22.09 16.73
C HIS A 134 -13.28 -21.98 15.30
N ASN A 135 -13.88 -23.06 14.79
CA ASN A 135 -14.58 -23.04 13.52
C ASN A 135 -16.06 -22.66 13.70
N PHE A 136 -16.82 -22.55 12.61
CA PHE A 136 -18.26 -22.24 12.62
C PHE A 136 -19.13 -23.33 13.25
N LEU A 137 -18.57 -24.49 13.60
CA LEU A 137 -19.24 -25.54 14.37
C LEU A 137 -18.88 -25.47 15.87
N ASP A 138 -18.24 -24.38 16.29
CA ASP A 138 -17.71 -24.18 17.64
C ASP A 138 -16.73 -25.28 18.09
N GLN A 139 -15.95 -25.81 17.14
CA GLN A 139 -14.91 -26.79 17.44
C GLN A 139 -13.53 -26.11 17.42
N PRO A 140 -12.64 -26.39 18.39
CA PRO A 140 -11.29 -25.89 18.37
C PRO A 140 -10.57 -26.26 17.07
N LYS A 141 -9.93 -25.26 16.44
CA LYS A 141 -9.07 -25.47 15.27
C LYS A 141 -7.89 -26.34 15.64
N LYS A 142 -7.43 -27.16 14.69
CA LYS A 142 -6.31 -28.11 14.87
C LYS A 142 -5.05 -27.72 14.10
N TYR A 143 -5.09 -26.61 13.39
CA TYR A 143 -4.02 -26.07 12.56
C TYR A 143 -4.04 -24.55 12.61
N GLY A 144 -2.90 -23.94 12.32
CA GLY A 144 -2.74 -22.48 12.25
C GLY A 144 -2.95 -21.92 10.85
N GLY A 145 -2.30 -20.80 10.56
CA GLY A 145 -2.35 -20.08 9.29
C GLY A 145 -3.39 -18.96 9.23
N ASP A 146 -4.19 -18.73 10.27
CA ASP A 146 -5.07 -17.57 10.32
C ASP A 146 -4.25 -16.28 10.38
N PHE A 147 -4.60 -15.30 9.54
CA PHE A 147 -3.90 -14.01 9.54
C PHE A 147 -4.55 -13.07 10.55
N LEU A 148 -3.92 -12.96 11.72
CA LEU A 148 -4.36 -12.10 12.81
C LEU A 148 -3.49 -10.86 12.93
N VAL A 149 -4.09 -9.75 13.31
CA VAL A 149 -3.39 -8.53 13.76
C VAL A 149 -3.95 -8.10 15.10
N ALA A 150 -3.11 -7.45 15.91
CA ALA A 150 -3.50 -7.06 17.26
C ALA A 150 -2.92 -5.70 17.64
N ARG A 151 -3.63 -4.97 18.49
CA ARG A 151 -3.15 -3.73 19.10
C ARG A 151 -3.60 -3.64 20.56
N LEU A 152 -2.79 -2.99 21.37
CA LEU A 152 -3.14 -2.57 22.72
C LEU A 152 -3.36 -1.06 22.67
N HIS A 153 -4.46 -0.53 23.20
CA HIS A 153 -4.79 0.88 23.07
C HIS A 153 -5.56 1.46 24.27
N THR A 154 -5.52 2.79 24.39
CA THR A 154 -6.34 3.56 25.34
C THR A 154 -6.97 4.72 24.57
N PRO A 155 -8.26 4.65 24.20
CA PRO A 155 -8.90 5.66 23.37
C PRO A 155 -8.80 7.08 23.93
N GLU A 156 -8.98 7.26 25.23
CA GLU A 156 -8.99 8.56 25.92
C GLU A 156 -7.62 9.24 25.88
N LEU A 157 -6.55 8.44 25.84
CA LEU A 157 -5.18 8.92 25.72
C LEU A 157 -4.71 9.01 24.26
N ALA A 158 -5.55 8.62 23.29
CA ALA A 158 -5.14 8.39 21.90
C ALA A 158 -3.79 7.62 21.85
N ALA A 159 -3.68 6.59 22.70
CA ALA A 159 -2.49 5.78 22.86
C ALA A 159 -2.71 4.42 22.21
N GLY A 160 -1.65 3.86 21.62
CA GLY A 160 -1.75 2.58 20.94
C GLY A 160 -0.39 2.00 20.55
N VAL A 161 -0.27 0.68 20.63
CA VAL A 161 0.91 -0.07 20.17
C VAL A 161 0.46 -1.38 19.51
N VAL A 162 1.23 -1.84 18.53
CA VAL A 162 0.98 -3.12 17.88
C VAL A 162 1.37 -4.29 18.78
N GLY A 163 0.65 -5.41 18.63
CA GLY A 163 1.02 -6.69 19.24
C GLY A 163 1.65 -7.63 18.23
N GLN A 164 2.68 -8.38 18.65
CA GLN A 164 3.25 -9.43 17.81
C GLN A 164 2.49 -10.73 18.01
N VAL A 165 1.88 -11.22 16.93
CA VAL A 165 1.17 -12.51 16.91
C VAL A 165 2.14 -13.64 16.60
N HIS A 166 2.10 -14.69 17.41
CA HIS A 166 2.81 -15.95 17.22
C HIS A 166 1.81 -17.10 17.05
N ASP A 167 1.91 -17.81 15.93
CA ASP A 167 1.08 -18.97 15.61
C ASP A 167 1.76 -20.26 16.09
N HIS A 168 1.08 -21.05 16.92
CA HIS A 168 1.60 -22.34 17.41
C HIS A 168 1.28 -23.52 16.47
N ASN A 169 0.69 -23.23 15.30
CA ASN A 169 0.28 -24.17 14.25
C ASN A 169 -0.75 -25.22 14.69
N LYS A 170 -1.49 -24.95 15.76
CA LYS A 170 -2.46 -25.88 16.37
C LYS A 170 -3.80 -25.20 16.67
N GLY A 171 -4.13 -24.13 15.94
CA GLY A 171 -5.37 -23.37 16.14
C GLY A 171 -5.34 -22.47 17.37
N ASN A 172 -4.17 -22.28 17.98
CA ASN A 172 -3.96 -21.36 19.08
C ASN A 172 -2.78 -20.42 18.80
N TYR A 173 -2.87 -19.21 19.34
CA TYR A 173 -1.90 -18.14 19.12
C TYR A 173 -1.49 -17.52 20.43
N THR A 174 -0.36 -16.83 20.42
CA THR A 174 0.05 -15.95 21.51
C THR A 174 0.36 -14.58 20.95
N VAL A 175 -0.13 -13.53 21.62
CA VAL A 175 0.16 -12.14 21.26
C VAL A 175 0.98 -11.51 22.38
N PHE A 176 2.07 -10.84 21.98
CA PHE A 176 2.95 -10.14 22.90
C PHE A 176 2.80 -8.63 22.71
N PHE A 177 2.46 -7.91 23.78
CA PHE A 177 2.40 -6.45 23.79
C PHE A 177 3.43 -5.86 24.75
N PRO A 178 4.32 -4.96 24.31
CA PRO A 178 5.12 -4.17 25.24
C PRO A 178 4.24 -3.14 25.96
N LEU A 179 4.46 -2.97 27.26
CA LEU A 179 3.73 -1.99 28.07
C LEU A 179 4.47 -0.65 28.08
N LEU A 180 3.97 0.32 27.30
CA LEU A 180 4.69 1.57 27.01
C LEU A 180 4.09 2.82 27.67
N TRP A 181 2.93 2.70 28.32
CA TRP A 181 2.30 3.77 29.10
C TRP A 181 1.52 3.20 30.29
N ALA A 182 1.28 4.04 31.29
CA ALA A 182 0.50 3.69 32.47
C ALA A 182 -0.98 4.04 32.26
N GLY A 183 -1.88 3.32 32.96
CA GLY A 183 -3.33 3.48 32.87
C GLY A 183 -4.03 2.22 32.38
N VAL A 184 -5.34 2.33 32.13
CA VAL A 184 -6.14 1.23 31.58
C VAL A 184 -5.86 1.11 30.09
N ALA A 185 -5.50 -0.09 29.63
CA ALA A 185 -5.22 -0.40 28.24
C ALA A 185 -6.06 -1.60 27.78
N GLN A 186 -6.72 -1.46 26.64
CA GLN A 186 -7.61 -2.45 26.05
C GLN A 186 -6.91 -3.22 24.93
N VAL A 187 -7.12 -4.53 24.89
CA VAL A 187 -6.65 -5.43 23.84
C VAL A 187 -7.69 -5.45 22.71
N GLU A 188 -7.22 -5.24 21.48
CA GLU A 188 -8.02 -5.47 20.29
C GLU A 188 -7.30 -6.48 19.40
N LEU A 189 -8.00 -7.55 19.07
CA LEU A 189 -7.52 -8.62 18.20
C LEU A 189 -8.47 -8.75 17.00
N THR A 190 -7.92 -8.79 15.79
CA THR A 190 -8.71 -8.89 14.55
C THR A 190 -8.21 -10.04 13.70
N MET A 191 -9.12 -10.91 13.25
CA MET A 191 -8.85 -11.86 12.19
C MET A 191 -9.05 -11.18 10.84
N ILE A 192 -7.96 -10.98 10.09
CA ILE A 192 -8.03 -10.42 8.74
C ILE A 192 -8.60 -11.45 7.77
N HIS A 193 -8.01 -12.66 7.76
CA HIS A 193 -8.40 -13.78 6.92
C HIS A 193 -8.19 -15.09 7.67
N SER A 194 -9.07 -16.08 7.45
CA SER A 194 -8.79 -17.45 7.89
C SER A 194 -7.65 -18.06 7.08
N SER A 195 -7.05 -19.12 7.61
CA SER A 195 -6.05 -19.96 6.92
C SER A 195 -6.52 -20.44 5.55
N GLU A 196 -7.81 -20.78 5.40
CA GLU A 196 -8.39 -21.18 4.11
C GLU A 196 -8.47 -20.02 3.12
N ALA A 197 -8.88 -18.83 3.57
CA ALA A 197 -8.85 -17.62 2.74
C ALA A 197 -7.41 -17.32 2.27
N VAL A 198 -6.43 -17.44 3.17
CA VAL A 198 -5.00 -17.24 2.84
C VAL A 198 -4.54 -18.21 1.74
N MET A 199 -4.96 -19.47 1.79
CA MET A 199 -4.67 -20.45 0.74
C MET A 199 -5.22 -20.03 -0.62
N VAL A 200 -6.46 -19.53 -0.66
CA VAL A 200 -7.06 -18.98 -1.89
C VAL A 200 -6.26 -17.78 -2.40
N LEU A 201 -5.89 -16.85 -1.52
CA LEU A 201 -5.10 -15.67 -1.89
C LEU A 201 -3.73 -16.06 -2.47
N ARG A 202 -3.07 -17.05 -1.87
CA ARG A 202 -1.80 -17.58 -2.36
C ARG A 202 -1.95 -18.21 -3.74
N ARG A 203 -2.92 -19.11 -3.91
CA ARG A 203 -3.26 -19.73 -5.20
C ARG A 203 -3.48 -18.66 -6.26
N LEU A 204 -4.28 -17.65 -5.96
CA LEU A 204 -4.53 -16.55 -6.90
C LEU A 204 -3.24 -15.80 -7.27
N ARG A 205 -2.35 -15.51 -6.32
CA ARG A 205 -1.08 -14.83 -6.60
C ARG A 205 -0.13 -15.66 -7.47
N GLU A 206 -0.14 -16.98 -7.32
CA GLU A 206 0.69 -17.89 -8.10
C GLU A 206 0.07 -18.18 -9.48
N GLU A 207 -1.22 -18.52 -9.53
CA GLU A 207 -1.92 -18.96 -10.75
C GLU A 207 -2.54 -17.84 -11.57
N GLN A 208 -2.92 -16.73 -10.94
CA GLN A 208 -3.69 -15.65 -11.56
C GLN A 208 -3.01 -14.30 -11.32
N SER A 209 -1.70 -14.24 -11.56
CA SER A 209 -0.89 -13.04 -11.33
C SER A 209 -1.24 -11.87 -12.27
N ASP A 210 -1.74 -12.18 -13.47
CA ASP A 210 -2.23 -11.24 -14.46
C ASP A 210 -3.71 -10.83 -14.23
N ARG A 211 -4.29 -11.13 -13.06
CA ARG A 211 -5.66 -10.73 -12.70
C ARG A 211 -5.87 -9.22 -12.65
N VAL A 212 -4.79 -8.46 -12.52
CA VAL A 212 -4.75 -7.05 -12.90
C VAL A 212 -4.05 -6.99 -14.25
N PHE A 213 -4.75 -6.53 -15.28
CA PHE A 213 -4.19 -6.37 -16.61
C PHE A 213 -3.98 -4.90 -16.94
N PHE A 214 -3.02 -4.63 -17.81
CA PHE A 214 -2.62 -3.28 -18.20
C PHE A 214 -2.81 -3.09 -19.70
N LYS A 215 -2.83 -1.84 -20.14
CA LYS A 215 -2.99 -1.47 -21.54
C LYS A 215 -2.12 -0.26 -21.87
N SER A 216 -1.73 -0.16 -23.13
CA SER A 216 -1.09 1.05 -23.67
C SER A 216 -1.85 1.51 -24.91
N LEU A 217 -2.03 2.82 -25.04
CA LEU A 217 -2.46 3.47 -26.26
C LEU A 217 -1.26 3.67 -27.19
N PHE A 218 -1.43 3.33 -28.45
CA PHE A 218 -0.52 3.58 -29.55
C PHE A 218 -1.17 4.58 -30.50
N ARG A 219 -0.40 5.55 -31.02
CA ARG A 219 -0.96 6.56 -31.93
C ARG A 219 0.08 7.07 -32.92
N SER A 220 -0.31 7.11 -34.20
CA SER A 220 0.40 7.81 -35.27
C SER A 220 -0.61 8.59 -36.12
N GLY A 221 -0.52 9.92 -36.10
CA GLY A 221 -1.54 10.78 -36.70
C GLY A 221 -2.95 10.51 -36.16
N TYR A 222 -3.88 10.17 -37.04
CA TYR A 222 -5.27 9.84 -36.72
C TYR A 222 -5.49 8.36 -36.36
N LEU A 223 -4.52 7.49 -36.62
CA LEU A 223 -4.61 6.07 -36.25
C LEU A 223 -4.30 5.90 -34.77
N SER A 224 -5.15 5.18 -34.05
CA SER A 224 -4.86 4.80 -32.67
C SER A 224 -5.39 3.41 -32.33
N GLU A 225 -4.59 2.64 -31.62
CA GLU A 225 -4.92 1.30 -31.16
C GLU A 225 -4.54 1.17 -29.68
N THR A 226 -5.36 0.45 -28.91
CA THR A 226 -5.03 0.11 -27.52
C THR A 226 -4.78 -1.37 -27.42
N THR A 227 -3.60 -1.77 -26.98
CA THR A 227 -3.24 -3.18 -26.80
C THR A 227 -2.97 -3.51 -25.34
N LEU A 228 -3.09 -4.80 -25.01
CA LEU A 228 -2.85 -5.29 -23.66
C LEU A 228 -1.34 -5.35 -23.38
N CYS A 229 -0.97 -4.95 -22.16
CA CYS A 229 0.37 -4.95 -21.65
C CYS A 229 0.43 -5.72 -20.34
N ASN A 230 1.55 -6.39 -20.10
CA ASN A 230 1.86 -6.98 -18.81
C ASN A 230 3.35 -7.33 -18.74
N MET A 231 3.85 -7.58 -17.54
CA MET A 231 5.17 -8.16 -17.33
C MET A 231 5.24 -9.57 -17.94
N CYS A 232 4.16 -10.35 -17.82
CA CYS A 232 4.12 -11.75 -18.22
C CYS A 232 3.13 -12.01 -19.36
N LEU A 233 3.41 -11.47 -20.54
CA LEU A 233 2.60 -11.77 -21.73
C LEU A 233 3.06 -13.06 -22.40
N PRO A 234 2.14 -13.97 -22.77
CA PRO A 234 2.48 -15.15 -23.55
C PRO A 234 3.04 -14.79 -24.95
N HIS A 235 4.36 -14.91 -25.13
CA HIS A 235 5.05 -14.58 -26.39
C HIS A 235 4.59 -15.41 -27.60
N LYS A 236 4.09 -16.63 -27.38
CA LYS A 236 3.66 -17.54 -28.45
C LYS A 236 2.30 -17.19 -29.06
N LYS A 237 1.54 -16.26 -28.46
CA LYS A 237 0.18 -15.95 -28.91
C LYS A 237 0.16 -14.89 -30.01
N GLN A 238 0.97 -13.83 -29.89
CA GLN A 238 0.97 -12.69 -30.81
C GLN A 238 2.34 -11.98 -30.76
N PRO A 239 2.74 -11.24 -31.81
CA PRO A 239 3.94 -10.39 -31.78
C PRO A 239 3.90 -9.39 -30.63
N LEU A 240 5.05 -9.16 -29.98
CA LEU A 240 5.15 -8.24 -28.84
C LEU A 240 6.03 -7.03 -29.15
N CYS A 241 5.66 -5.90 -28.55
CA CYS A 241 6.56 -4.78 -28.31
C CYS A 241 7.31 -5.01 -26.99
N ASN A 242 8.64 -4.89 -27.04
CA ASN A 242 9.52 -5.06 -25.89
C ASN A 242 9.95 -3.69 -25.33
N TYR A 243 9.55 -3.42 -24.09
CA TYR A 243 9.93 -2.22 -23.33
C TYR A 243 10.71 -2.58 -22.07
N THR A 244 11.48 -3.66 -22.13
CA THR A 244 12.40 -4.05 -21.06
C THR A 244 13.34 -2.88 -20.77
N ASP A 245 13.51 -2.58 -19.49
CA ASP A 245 14.38 -1.49 -19.05
C ASP A 245 15.83 -1.76 -19.48
N PRO A 246 16.49 -0.85 -20.20
CA PRO A 246 17.86 -1.09 -20.65
C PRO A 246 18.88 -1.07 -19.51
N GLN A 247 18.59 -0.42 -18.37
CA GLN A 247 19.53 -0.30 -17.24
C GLN A 247 19.44 -1.49 -16.28
N THR A 248 18.23 -1.96 -16.02
CA THR A 248 17.97 -3.01 -15.01
C THR A 248 17.55 -4.35 -15.60
N GLY A 249 17.19 -4.40 -16.89
CA GLY A 249 16.62 -5.60 -17.50
C GLY A 249 15.19 -5.91 -17.04
N GLU A 250 14.50 -4.95 -16.40
CA GLU A 250 13.15 -5.17 -15.88
C GLU A 250 12.13 -5.33 -17.00
N PRO A 251 11.48 -6.50 -17.11
CA PRO A 251 10.65 -6.84 -18.26
C PRO A 251 9.34 -6.06 -18.27
N TRP A 252 9.00 -5.54 -19.45
CA TRP A 252 7.67 -4.99 -19.71
C TRP A 252 7.31 -5.15 -21.18
N PHE A 253 6.14 -5.73 -21.45
CA PHE A 253 5.71 -6.05 -22.81
C PHE A 253 4.28 -5.58 -23.08
N CYS A 254 4.01 -5.29 -24.35
CA CYS A 254 2.66 -5.11 -24.88
C CYS A 254 2.50 -5.96 -26.13
N TYR A 255 1.29 -6.41 -26.44
CA TYR A 255 1.02 -6.95 -27.78
C TYR A 255 1.22 -5.86 -28.83
N LYS A 256 1.86 -6.19 -29.95
CA LYS A 256 2.06 -5.24 -31.05
C LYS A 256 0.70 -4.85 -31.65
N PRO A 257 0.38 -3.55 -31.80
CA PRO A 257 -0.82 -3.12 -32.52
C PRO A 257 -0.77 -3.57 -33.98
N LYS A 258 -1.93 -3.73 -34.62
CA LYS A 258 -2.01 -4.35 -35.96
C LYS A 258 -1.51 -3.41 -37.06
N MET A 259 -1.79 -2.11 -36.92
CA MET A 259 -1.53 -1.08 -37.93
C MET A 259 -0.47 -0.07 -37.49
N LEU A 260 0.08 -0.22 -36.29
CA LEU A 260 1.02 0.73 -35.71
C LEU A 260 2.33 0.03 -35.27
N ASP A 261 3.39 0.83 -35.17
CA ASP A 261 4.68 0.37 -34.67
C ASP A 261 4.84 0.59 -33.17
N CYS A 262 5.80 -0.13 -32.59
CA CYS A 262 6.00 -0.17 -31.14
C CYS A 262 6.50 1.15 -30.53
N ASP A 263 7.11 2.00 -31.33
CA ASP A 263 7.60 3.33 -30.96
C ASP A 263 6.48 4.38 -30.88
N THR A 264 5.29 4.07 -31.41
CA THR A 264 4.10 4.94 -31.34
C THR A 264 3.36 4.88 -30.00
N ARG A 265 3.97 4.29 -28.97
CA ARG A 265 3.36 4.09 -27.64
C ARG A 265 3.23 5.39 -26.86
N ILE A 266 2.01 5.80 -26.56
CA ILE A 266 1.69 7.06 -25.89
C ILE A 266 1.72 6.95 -24.36
N ASN A 267 1.12 5.90 -23.81
CA ASN A 267 0.94 5.80 -22.36
C ASN A 267 0.97 4.36 -21.84
N HIS A 268 0.77 4.24 -20.53
CA HIS A 268 0.49 3.04 -19.78
C HIS A 268 -0.74 3.28 -18.89
N SER A 269 -1.61 2.28 -18.75
CA SER A 269 -2.80 2.37 -17.91
C SER A 269 -3.15 1.03 -17.28
N LYS A 270 -3.75 1.06 -16.08
CA LYS A 270 -4.48 -0.10 -15.55
C LYS A 270 -5.69 -0.36 -16.45
N GLY A 271 -5.72 -1.53 -17.08
CA GLY A 271 -6.80 -1.94 -17.96
C GLY A 271 -8.04 -2.46 -17.22
N GLY A 272 -7.87 -2.97 -16.00
CA GLY A 272 -8.96 -3.42 -15.14
C GLY A 272 -8.60 -4.62 -14.27
N TYR A 273 -9.64 -5.24 -13.72
CA TYR A 273 -9.56 -6.41 -12.85
C TYR A 273 -10.33 -7.56 -13.50
N LYS A 274 -9.73 -8.74 -13.57
CA LYS A 274 -10.43 -9.96 -13.97
C LYS A 274 -11.52 -10.28 -12.96
N LYS A 275 -12.66 -10.77 -13.45
CA LYS A 275 -13.81 -11.19 -12.64
C LYS A 275 -13.84 -12.71 -12.54
N ASN A 276 -14.70 -13.24 -11.66
CA ASN A 276 -14.93 -14.68 -11.48
C ASN A 276 -13.64 -15.47 -11.13
N LEU A 277 -12.85 -14.92 -10.21
CA LEU A 277 -11.59 -15.51 -9.76
C LEU A 277 -11.79 -16.66 -8.75
N LEU A 278 -12.95 -16.67 -8.11
CA LEU A 278 -13.30 -17.60 -7.04
C LEU A 278 -14.34 -18.60 -7.53
N THR A 279 -14.23 -19.83 -7.06
CA THR A 279 -15.34 -20.78 -7.08
C THR A 279 -16.44 -20.36 -6.10
N VAL A 280 -17.62 -20.98 -6.21
CA VAL A 280 -18.74 -20.77 -5.27
C VAL A 280 -18.35 -21.13 -3.83
N TYR A 281 -17.46 -22.10 -3.64
CA TYR A 281 -16.97 -22.47 -2.31
C TYR A 281 -15.95 -21.45 -1.78
N GLU A 282 -14.99 -21.03 -2.61
CA GLU A 282 -13.97 -20.07 -2.19
C GLU A 282 -14.54 -18.69 -1.85
N SER A 283 -15.62 -18.26 -2.53
CA SER A 283 -16.26 -16.97 -2.23
C SER A 283 -16.82 -16.89 -0.82
N GLN A 284 -17.12 -18.03 -0.18
CA GLN A 284 -17.59 -18.08 1.19
C GLN A 284 -16.54 -17.57 2.19
N PHE A 285 -15.25 -17.66 1.89
CA PHE A 285 -14.18 -17.16 2.76
C PHE A 285 -13.95 -15.64 2.68
N PHE A 286 -14.69 -14.95 1.81
CA PHE A 286 -14.58 -13.52 1.57
C PHE A 286 -15.93 -12.83 1.77
N GLN A 287 -16.54 -13.01 2.94
CA GLN A 287 -17.82 -12.41 3.33
C GLN A 287 -17.61 -11.23 4.29
N SER A 288 -18.08 -10.05 3.86
CA SER A 288 -18.08 -8.83 4.69
C SER A 288 -18.91 -9.01 5.95
N GLY A 289 -18.37 -8.61 7.11
CA GLY A 289 -19.06 -8.73 8.39
C GLY A 289 -19.12 -10.15 8.96
N VAL A 290 -18.51 -11.13 8.29
CA VAL A 290 -18.50 -12.54 8.72
C VAL A 290 -17.07 -13.05 8.93
N ASN A 291 -16.19 -12.90 7.93
CA ASN A 291 -14.83 -13.45 8.00
C ASN A 291 -13.74 -12.60 7.31
N ILE A 292 -14.11 -11.44 6.75
CA ILE A 292 -13.16 -10.41 6.34
C ILE A 292 -12.97 -9.42 7.48
N LYS A 293 -11.78 -9.39 8.06
CA LYS A 293 -11.34 -8.32 8.99
C LYS A 293 -12.29 -8.11 10.16
N ILE A 294 -12.52 -9.19 10.91
CA ILE A 294 -13.50 -9.25 12.00
C ILE A 294 -12.79 -9.30 13.36
N PRO A 295 -13.23 -8.51 14.35
CA PRO A 295 -12.72 -8.59 15.72
C PRO A 295 -12.97 -9.96 16.36
N ILE A 296 -12.03 -10.41 17.19
CA ILE A 296 -12.18 -11.58 18.06
C ILE A 296 -12.46 -11.06 19.47
N ASN A 297 -13.48 -11.60 20.14
CA ASN A 297 -13.90 -11.14 21.47
C ASN A 297 -13.05 -11.75 22.59
N SER A 298 -12.96 -11.06 23.73
CA SER A 298 -12.40 -11.66 24.95
C SER A 298 -13.38 -12.66 25.55
N ALA A 299 -12.87 -13.78 26.09
CA ALA A 299 -13.67 -14.68 26.93
C ALA A 299 -13.85 -14.16 28.37
N GLY A 300 -13.19 -13.06 28.73
CA GLY A 300 -13.27 -12.43 30.04
C GLY A 300 -13.00 -10.93 29.95
N VAL A 301 -12.08 -10.43 30.78
CA VAL A 301 -11.65 -9.03 30.69
C VAL A 301 -10.89 -8.78 29.39
N ASP A 302 -11.14 -7.64 28.76
CA ASP A 302 -10.50 -7.18 27.54
C ASP A 302 -9.47 -6.08 27.79
N ASN A 303 -9.32 -5.66 29.04
CA ASN A 303 -8.43 -4.58 29.46
C ASN A 303 -7.60 -4.97 30.67
N VAL A 304 -6.50 -4.23 30.85
CA VAL A 304 -5.59 -4.34 31.98
C VAL A 304 -5.22 -2.97 32.52
N THR A 305 -4.88 -2.90 33.80
CA THR A 305 -4.31 -1.68 34.40
C THR A 305 -2.80 -1.78 34.46
N VAL A 306 -2.12 -0.89 33.75
CA VAL A 306 -0.66 -0.80 33.73
C VAL A 306 -0.20 0.22 34.77
N GLN A 307 0.59 -0.21 35.73
CA GLN A 307 1.14 0.66 36.76
C GLN A 307 2.35 1.45 36.25
N PRO A 308 2.63 2.65 36.79
CA PRO A 308 3.87 3.37 36.53
C PRO A 308 5.09 2.51 36.90
N ALA A 309 6.20 2.70 36.19
CA ALA A 309 7.45 2.02 36.51
C ALA A 309 7.93 2.40 37.93
N LYS A 310 8.09 1.43 38.84
CA LYS A 310 8.44 1.70 40.25
C LYS A 310 9.93 2.06 40.46
N VAL A 311 10.85 1.61 39.60
CA VAL A 311 12.30 1.96 39.56
C VAL A 311 12.83 1.71 38.13
N ARG A 312 13.96 2.30 37.71
CA ARG A 312 14.71 1.87 36.50
C ARG A 312 15.19 0.43 36.66
N THR A 313 14.29 -0.53 36.47
CA THR A 313 14.61 -1.95 36.39
C THR A 313 15.49 -2.18 35.16
N LYS A 314 16.50 -3.05 35.30
CA LYS A 314 17.24 -3.59 34.16
C LYS A 314 16.20 -4.14 33.17
N GLY A 315 16.31 -3.73 31.90
CA GLY A 315 15.31 -4.00 30.87
C GLY A 315 14.91 -5.47 30.86
N MET A 316 13.62 -5.73 31.01
CA MET A 316 13.08 -7.06 30.81
C MET A 316 13.34 -7.49 29.36
N HIS A 317 13.64 -8.76 29.14
CA HIS A 317 13.72 -9.29 27.78
C HIS A 317 12.32 -9.20 27.17
N LEU A 318 12.14 -8.31 26.19
CA LEU A 318 10.92 -8.23 25.42
C LEU A 318 11.05 -9.19 24.24
N GLU A 319 10.14 -10.16 24.15
CA GLU A 319 10.03 -11.04 22.95
C GLU A 319 9.81 -10.24 21.66
N PHE A 320 9.24 -9.04 21.78
CA PHE A 320 8.94 -8.14 20.67
C PHE A 320 9.28 -6.70 21.00
N THR A 321 9.96 -6.01 20.07
CA THR A 321 10.18 -4.56 20.14
C THR A 321 9.57 -3.88 18.90
N PRO A 322 8.50 -3.08 19.04
CA PRO A 322 7.91 -2.34 17.94
C PRO A 322 8.81 -1.18 17.51
N SER A 323 8.55 -0.63 16.34
CA SER A 323 9.19 0.59 15.83
C SER A 323 8.80 1.84 16.65
N GLY A 324 7.62 1.82 17.28
CA GLY A 324 7.11 2.92 18.10
C GLY A 324 5.71 2.66 18.65
N TYR A 325 5.12 3.70 19.24
CA TYR A 325 3.76 3.67 19.78
C TYR A 325 3.14 5.07 19.74
N TYR A 326 1.82 5.15 19.75
CA TYR A 326 1.10 6.40 19.96
C TYR A 326 0.93 6.70 21.45
N TYR A 327 1.04 7.97 21.80
CA TYR A 327 0.60 8.49 23.10
C TYR A 327 0.20 9.95 22.93
N GLN A 328 -1.01 10.30 23.39
CA GLN A 328 -1.62 11.62 23.19
C GLN A 328 -1.67 12.01 21.70
N GLY A 329 -1.98 11.04 20.82
CA GLY A 329 -2.11 11.26 19.38
C GLY A 329 -0.79 11.47 18.62
N SER A 330 0.35 11.50 19.32
CA SER A 330 1.68 11.60 18.71
C SER A 330 2.36 10.25 18.66
N TRP A 331 2.94 9.91 17.51
CA TRP A 331 3.85 8.79 17.35
C TRP A 331 5.13 9.03 18.17
N ARG A 332 5.61 7.99 18.85
CA ARG A 332 6.82 7.98 19.66
C ARG A 332 7.70 6.83 19.20
N PRO A 333 8.74 7.09 18.38
CA PRO A 333 9.61 6.05 17.86
C PRO A 333 10.51 5.50 18.98
N LEU A 334 10.72 4.18 18.98
CA LEU A 334 11.65 3.51 19.90
C LEU A 334 13.09 3.44 19.34
N SER A 335 13.30 3.86 18.09
CA SER A 335 14.62 3.96 17.45
C SER A 335 15.54 5.05 18.02
N GLY A 336 15.07 5.82 19.01
CA GLY A 336 15.84 6.90 19.64
C GLY A 336 15.73 8.26 18.95
N VAL A 337 14.99 8.34 17.84
CA VAL A 337 14.66 9.61 17.17
C VAL A 337 13.81 10.47 18.10
N VAL A 338 14.20 11.73 18.30
CA VAL A 338 13.40 12.68 19.08
C VAL A 338 12.31 13.25 18.18
N MET A 339 11.07 12.81 18.40
CA MET A 339 9.91 13.26 17.64
C MET A 339 9.63 14.74 17.93
N ARG A 340 9.63 15.57 16.88
CA ARG A 340 9.19 16.96 16.92
C ARG A 340 7.79 17.10 16.30
N GLN A 341 7.06 18.12 16.71
CA GLN A 341 5.78 18.50 16.12
C GLN A 341 5.99 19.64 15.13
N PHE A 342 5.46 19.51 13.91
CA PHE A 342 5.56 20.51 12.85
C PHE A 342 4.18 21.04 12.47
N SER A 343 3.51 21.72 13.42
CA SER A 343 2.15 22.23 13.26
C SER A 343 2.05 23.55 12.50
N ALA A 344 3.13 24.34 12.45
CA ALA A 344 3.16 25.63 11.75
C ALA A 344 3.99 25.55 10.46
N SER A 345 3.48 26.15 9.39
CA SER A 345 4.14 26.17 8.08
C SER A 345 5.58 26.70 8.17
N SER A 346 5.81 27.77 8.93
CA SER A 346 7.13 28.38 9.12
C SER A 346 8.17 27.40 9.70
N VAL A 347 7.76 26.48 10.57
CA VAL A 347 8.65 25.47 11.17
C VAL A 347 8.98 24.37 10.15
N ILE A 348 8.01 23.98 9.31
CA ILE A 348 8.24 23.07 8.19
C ILE A 348 9.22 23.70 7.19
N THR A 349 8.95 24.94 6.76
CA THR A 349 9.79 25.69 5.83
C THR A 349 11.22 25.86 6.36
N GLN A 350 11.38 26.19 7.64
CA GLN A 350 12.71 26.29 8.26
C GLN A 350 13.45 24.95 8.27
N CYS A 351 12.74 23.84 8.52
CA CYS A 351 13.33 22.50 8.50
C CYS A 351 13.80 22.08 7.10
N LEU A 352 13.00 22.43 6.08
CA LEU A 352 13.23 22.08 4.69
C LEU A 352 14.10 23.11 3.94
N GLN A 353 14.53 24.19 4.58
CA GLN A 353 15.30 25.24 3.93
C GLN A 353 16.57 24.67 3.27
N GLY A 354 16.72 24.97 1.97
CA GLY A 354 17.82 24.47 1.16
C GLY A 354 17.77 22.97 0.87
N LYS A 355 16.62 22.30 1.03
CA LYS A 355 16.47 20.85 0.78
C LYS A 355 15.79 20.54 -0.55
N MET A 356 16.28 19.48 -1.19
CA MET A 356 15.65 18.85 -2.34
C MET A 356 15.06 17.50 -1.91
N VAL A 357 13.75 17.40 -1.85
CA VAL A 357 13.02 16.20 -1.40
C VAL A 357 12.44 15.47 -2.61
N TYR A 358 12.91 14.25 -2.84
CA TYR A 358 12.49 13.37 -3.93
C TYR A 358 11.68 12.21 -3.38
N MET A 359 10.43 12.08 -3.83
CA MET A 359 9.48 11.05 -3.41
C MET A 359 9.18 10.14 -4.59
N TYR A 360 9.56 8.87 -4.47
CA TYR A 360 9.41 7.87 -5.53
C TYR A 360 8.50 6.74 -5.08
N GLY A 361 7.45 6.43 -5.84
CA GLY A 361 6.60 5.32 -5.41
C GLY A 361 5.21 5.23 -5.95
N ASP A 362 4.34 4.66 -5.13
CA ASP A 362 2.90 4.58 -5.38
C ASP A 362 2.15 5.78 -4.74
N SER A 363 0.82 5.73 -4.77
CA SER A 363 -0.02 6.78 -4.22
C SER A 363 0.19 7.04 -2.72
N THR A 364 0.77 6.10 -1.96
CA THR A 364 0.95 6.26 -0.51
C THR A 364 2.10 7.23 -0.18
N VAL A 365 3.14 7.33 -1.02
CA VAL A 365 4.16 8.38 -0.87
C VAL A 365 3.68 9.71 -1.45
N ARG A 366 2.82 9.69 -2.47
CA ARG A 366 2.17 10.90 -3.00
C ARG A 366 1.43 11.67 -1.90
N GLN A 367 0.78 10.98 -0.95
CA GLN A 367 0.11 11.64 0.17
C GLN A 367 1.05 12.51 1.02
N LEU A 368 2.35 12.18 1.11
CA LEU A 368 3.33 13.02 1.81
C LEU A 368 3.59 14.33 1.04
N TYR A 369 3.70 14.24 -0.28
CA TYR A 369 3.81 15.40 -1.16
C TYR A 369 2.58 16.31 -1.03
N GLU A 370 1.38 15.72 -1.14
CA GLU A 370 0.11 16.43 -1.02
C GLU A 370 -0.07 17.08 0.34
N TYR A 371 0.36 16.40 1.41
CA TYR A 371 0.33 16.97 2.75
C TYR A 371 1.22 18.21 2.84
N LEU A 372 2.47 18.14 2.37
CA LEU A 372 3.40 19.27 2.47
C LEU A 372 2.93 20.50 1.68
N ILE A 373 2.44 20.31 0.43
CA ILE A 373 1.95 21.43 -0.38
C ILE A 373 0.68 22.06 0.20
N ALA A 374 -0.16 21.27 0.89
CA ALA A 374 -1.38 21.77 1.52
C ALA A 374 -1.08 22.56 2.81
N HIS A 375 0.03 22.27 3.50
CA HIS A 375 0.36 22.87 4.80
C HIS A 375 1.44 23.96 4.72
N VAL A 376 2.08 24.16 3.57
CA VAL A 376 3.11 25.19 3.37
C VAL A 376 2.76 26.04 2.13
N PRO A 377 2.13 27.22 2.32
CA PRO A 377 1.57 28.03 1.23
C PRO A 377 2.63 28.66 0.29
N GLU A 378 3.89 28.69 0.71
CA GLU A 378 5.02 29.16 -0.09
C GLU A 378 5.29 28.26 -1.30
N PHE A 379 4.94 26.97 -1.24
CA PHE A 379 5.12 26.05 -2.36
C PHE A 379 4.27 26.44 -3.57
N LYS A 380 4.91 26.52 -4.73
CA LYS A 380 4.27 26.70 -6.04
C LYS A 380 4.37 25.41 -6.83
N GLU A 381 3.21 24.79 -7.08
CA GLU A 381 3.11 23.50 -7.76
C GLU A 381 3.15 23.65 -9.30
N PHE A 382 3.86 22.72 -9.94
CA PHE A 382 3.93 22.47 -11.36
C PHE A 382 3.51 21.01 -11.63
N ASN A 383 2.37 20.84 -12.31
CA ASN A 383 1.72 19.53 -12.51
C ASN A 383 2.12 18.84 -13.84
N PHE A 384 2.94 19.45 -14.71
CA PHE A 384 3.36 18.87 -16.00
C PHE A 384 2.18 18.34 -16.88
N HIS A 385 0.98 18.90 -16.73
CA HIS A 385 -0.26 18.39 -17.34
C HIS A 385 -0.55 16.90 -17.04
N SER A 386 -0.05 16.39 -15.92
CA SER A 386 -0.34 15.04 -15.47
C SER A 386 -1.78 14.94 -14.97
N PRO A 387 -2.47 13.80 -15.20
CA PRO A 387 -3.76 13.58 -14.59
C PRO A 387 -3.71 13.68 -13.06
N LYS A 388 -4.83 14.09 -12.46
CA LYS A 388 -5.00 14.10 -11.01
C LYS A 388 -4.67 12.72 -10.44
N ASN A 389 -3.87 12.69 -9.36
CA ASN A 389 -3.42 11.50 -8.63
C ASN A 389 -2.34 10.61 -9.29
N VAL A 390 -1.69 11.05 -10.37
CA VAL A 390 -0.72 10.24 -11.13
C VAL A 390 0.73 10.70 -10.89
N GLY A 391 1.04 11.97 -11.19
CA GLY A 391 2.42 12.49 -11.25
C GLY A 391 3.03 12.38 -12.65
N PRO A 392 4.23 12.94 -12.88
CA PRO A 392 5.09 13.59 -11.90
C PRO A 392 4.53 14.92 -11.41
N TYR A 393 4.79 15.25 -10.15
CA TYR A 393 4.51 16.56 -9.57
C TYR A 393 5.79 17.20 -9.05
N MET A 394 5.85 18.53 -9.11
CA MET A 394 6.96 19.32 -8.61
C MET A 394 6.40 20.55 -7.90
N ALA A 395 6.90 20.86 -6.71
CA ALA A 395 6.59 22.11 -6.05
C ALA A 395 7.88 22.79 -5.60
N VAL A 396 7.93 24.12 -5.74
CA VAL A 396 9.12 24.91 -5.46
C VAL A 396 8.77 26.06 -4.51
N ASP A 397 9.61 26.25 -3.50
CA ASP A 397 9.71 27.49 -2.74
C ASP A 397 11.06 28.13 -3.07
N SER A 398 11.03 29.08 -4.02
CA SER A 398 12.25 29.74 -4.51
C SER A 398 12.89 30.65 -3.46
N LYS A 399 12.14 31.14 -2.48
CA LYS A 399 12.64 32.04 -1.44
C LYS A 399 13.53 31.29 -0.45
N HIS A 400 13.15 30.06 -0.11
CA HIS A 400 13.88 29.22 0.85
C HIS A 400 14.70 28.11 0.17
N ASN A 401 14.77 28.10 -1.17
CA ASN A 401 15.47 27.13 -1.99
C ASN A 401 15.04 25.69 -1.68
N ILE A 402 13.73 25.42 -1.73
CA ILE A 402 13.15 24.11 -1.42
C ILE A 402 12.51 23.53 -2.68
N LEU A 403 12.80 22.26 -2.94
CA LEU A 403 12.18 21.46 -4.00
C LEU A 403 11.47 20.26 -3.39
N LEU A 404 10.20 20.07 -3.75
CA LEU A 404 9.50 18.80 -3.59
C LEU A 404 9.25 18.20 -4.96
N ARG A 405 9.58 16.92 -5.16
CA ARG A 405 9.28 16.20 -6.40
C ARG A 405 8.66 14.87 -6.07
N TYR A 406 7.51 14.57 -6.66
CA TYR A 406 6.88 13.25 -6.62
C TYR A 406 6.93 12.61 -8.00
N ARG A 407 7.34 11.34 -8.05
CA ARG A 407 7.32 10.49 -9.24
C ARG A 407 6.73 9.13 -8.93
N CYS A 408 5.82 8.69 -9.78
CA CYS A 408 5.30 7.33 -9.68
C CYS A 408 6.39 6.31 -10.07
N HIS A 409 6.38 5.12 -9.48
CA HIS A 409 7.28 4.05 -9.88
C HIS A 409 6.91 3.50 -11.27
N GLY A 410 7.90 2.93 -11.99
CA GLY A 410 7.69 2.26 -13.28
C GLY A 410 6.73 1.06 -13.21
N PRO A 411 6.43 0.38 -14.32
CA PRO A 411 5.43 -0.68 -14.33
C PRO A 411 5.79 -1.83 -13.37
N PRO A 412 4.81 -2.48 -12.70
CA PRO A 412 3.37 -2.49 -12.98
C PRO A 412 2.55 -1.47 -12.16
N ILE A 413 2.74 -0.16 -12.36
CA ILE A 413 1.93 0.90 -11.76
C ILE A 413 0.43 0.77 -12.13
N ARG A 414 -0.47 0.84 -11.15
CA ARG A 414 -1.92 0.63 -11.35
C ARG A 414 -2.73 1.91 -11.54
N PHE A 415 -2.07 2.97 -12.00
CA PHE A 415 -2.70 4.27 -12.24
C PHE A 415 -3.52 4.30 -13.54
N THR A 416 -4.40 5.30 -13.66
CA THR A 416 -5.35 5.45 -14.76
C THR A 416 -4.67 5.69 -16.10
N SER A 417 -3.69 6.60 -16.17
CA SER A 417 -2.85 6.82 -17.35
C SER A 417 -1.55 7.51 -16.95
N VAL A 418 -0.42 6.88 -17.24
CA VAL A 418 0.94 7.43 -17.09
C VAL A 418 1.53 7.56 -18.49
N PHE A 419 2.04 8.74 -18.86
CA PHE A 419 2.71 8.90 -20.15
C PHE A 419 3.93 7.99 -20.25
N SER A 420 4.17 7.38 -21.42
CA SER A 420 5.30 6.47 -21.62
C SER A 420 6.64 7.14 -21.29
N ALA A 421 6.76 8.43 -21.59
CA ALA A 421 7.94 9.25 -21.29
C ALA A 421 8.19 9.47 -19.78
N GLU A 422 7.20 9.18 -18.91
CA GLU A 422 7.33 9.32 -17.46
C GLU A 422 7.40 7.96 -16.75
N MET A 423 7.42 6.85 -17.50
CA MET A 423 7.47 5.47 -16.97
C MET A 423 8.87 5.08 -16.48
N HIS A 424 9.39 5.82 -15.50
CA HIS A 424 10.75 5.66 -15.00
C HIS A 424 10.79 4.69 -13.80
N TYR A 425 11.81 3.85 -13.75
CA TYR A 425 12.07 3.00 -12.59
C TYR A 425 12.81 3.77 -11.50
N ILE A 426 12.47 3.50 -10.23
CA ILE A 426 13.08 4.16 -9.08
C ILE A 426 14.60 4.03 -9.09
N SER A 427 15.12 2.85 -9.44
CA SER A 427 16.56 2.61 -9.58
C SER A 427 17.25 3.59 -10.53
N ASN A 428 16.63 3.85 -11.69
CA ASN A 428 17.19 4.70 -12.74
C ASN A 428 17.19 6.16 -12.30
N GLU A 429 16.11 6.58 -11.61
CA GLU A 429 16.05 7.91 -11.00
C GLU A 429 17.15 8.10 -9.95
N LEU A 430 17.34 7.12 -9.05
CA LEU A 430 18.37 7.18 -8.00
C LEU A 430 19.81 7.20 -8.56
N ASP A 431 20.06 6.52 -9.68
CA ASP A 431 21.36 6.57 -10.35
C ASP A 431 21.65 7.93 -11.00
N GLY A 432 20.61 8.62 -11.48
CA GLY A 432 20.70 9.99 -12.00
C GLY A 432 20.74 11.08 -10.92
N LEU A 433 20.47 10.75 -9.65
CA LEU A 433 20.51 11.73 -8.57
C LEU A 433 21.95 12.07 -8.16
N ARG A 434 22.20 13.38 -8.04
CA ARG A 434 23.44 13.91 -7.47
C ARG A 434 23.66 13.37 -6.06
N GLY A 435 22.65 13.49 -5.19
CA GLY A 435 22.79 13.25 -3.75
C GLY A 435 23.35 14.48 -3.02
N GLY A 436 23.82 14.28 -1.79
CA GLY A 436 24.36 15.30 -0.91
C GLY A 436 23.56 15.50 0.38
N SER A 437 24.07 16.35 1.26
CA SER A 437 23.48 16.68 2.58
C SER A 437 22.20 17.52 2.50
N ASP A 438 21.92 18.10 1.34
CA ASP A 438 20.71 18.81 0.96
C ASP A 438 19.65 17.91 0.31
N THR A 439 20.00 16.67 -0.03
CA THR A 439 19.11 15.73 -0.72
C THR A 439 18.43 14.78 0.27
N VAL A 440 17.10 14.68 0.15
CA VAL A 440 16.26 13.73 0.89
C VAL A 440 15.52 12.86 -0.12
N VAL A 441 15.55 11.54 0.08
CA VAL A 441 14.87 10.57 -0.79
C VAL A 441 13.86 9.79 0.05
N VAL A 442 12.60 9.72 -0.40
CA VAL A 442 11.54 8.92 0.21
C VAL A 442 11.04 7.91 -0.80
N ILE A 443 11.08 6.61 -0.46
CA ILE A 443 10.68 5.51 -1.35
C ILE A 443 9.49 4.77 -0.74
N SER A 444 8.43 4.55 -1.52
CA SER A 444 7.33 3.63 -1.16
C SER A 444 6.94 2.79 -2.36
N ILE A 445 7.04 1.47 -2.28
CA ILE A 445 6.73 0.60 -3.41
C ILE A 445 6.15 -0.72 -2.92
N TRP A 446 4.83 -0.88 -2.95
CA TRP A 446 4.21 -2.15 -2.54
C TRP A 446 2.80 -2.35 -3.11
N ALA A 447 1.98 -1.30 -3.15
CA ALA A 447 0.53 -1.40 -3.40
C ALA A 447 0.19 -1.99 -4.78
N HIS A 448 1.12 -1.90 -5.73
CA HIS A 448 0.93 -2.35 -7.10
C HIS A 448 1.50 -3.76 -7.39
N PHE A 449 2.21 -4.35 -6.42
CA PHE A 449 2.87 -5.65 -6.56
C PHE A 449 2.08 -6.81 -5.93
N SER A 450 1.01 -6.53 -5.18
CA SER A 450 0.20 -7.50 -4.43
C SER A 450 -0.31 -8.71 -5.21
N THR A 451 -0.50 -8.60 -6.53
CA THR A 451 -1.00 -9.71 -7.36
C THR A 451 0.11 -10.54 -8.00
N PHE A 452 1.35 -10.07 -8.00
CA PHE A 452 2.47 -10.77 -8.62
C PHE A 452 3.14 -11.74 -7.64
N PRO A 453 3.80 -12.81 -8.14
CA PRO A 453 4.67 -13.63 -7.31
C PRO A 453 5.71 -12.78 -6.59
N VAL A 454 6.04 -13.12 -5.35
CA VAL A 454 6.92 -12.30 -4.50
C VAL A 454 8.32 -12.16 -5.09
N GLN A 455 8.78 -13.12 -5.90
CA GLN A 455 10.03 -13.08 -6.65
C GLN A 455 10.15 -11.81 -7.52
N VAL A 456 9.05 -11.40 -8.17
CA VAL A 456 9.01 -10.15 -8.96
C VAL A 456 9.30 -8.94 -8.08
N TYR A 457 8.75 -8.93 -6.86
CA TYR A 457 8.99 -7.87 -5.91
C TYR A 457 10.40 -7.91 -5.32
N ILE A 458 10.94 -9.10 -5.02
CA ILE A 458 12.33 -9.28 -4.56
C ILE A 458 13.30 -8.73 -5.61
N ARG A 459 13.13 -9.10 -6.89
CA ARG A 459 13.94 -8.56 -7.99
C ARG A 459 13.83 -7.04 -8.04
N ARG A 460 12.61 -6.49 -8.01
CA ARG A 460 12.38 -5.04 -8.03
C ARG A 460 13.14 -4.34 -6.91
N LEU A 461 13.01 -4.83 -5.68
CA LEU A 461 13.69 -4.23 -4.53
C LEU A 461 15.20 -4.40 -4.61
N ARG A 462 15.72 -5.47 -5.20
CA ARG A 462 17.15 -5.66 -5.42
C ARG A 462 17.76 -4.57 -6.31
N HIS A 463 17.07 -4.20 -7.40
CA HIS A 463 17.51 -3.09 -8.26
C HIS A 463 17.50 -1.76 -7.51
N ILE A 464 16.45 -1.49 -6.73
CA ILE A 464 16.35 -0.27 -5.91
C ILE A 464 17.45 -0.25 -4.84
N ARG A 465 17.67 -1.37 -4.15
CA ARG A 465 18.71 -1.52 -3.12
C ARG A 465 20.09 -1.22 -3.68
N ARG A 466 20.42 -1.78 -4.85
CA ARG A 466 21.70 -1.50 -5.53
C ARG A 466 21.86 -0.03 -5.87
N ALA A 467 20.81 0.63 -6.36
CA ALA A 467 20.85 2.05 -6.66
C ALA A 467 20.99 2.92 -5.40
N VAL A 468 20.33 2.55 -4.30
CA VAL A 468 20.50 3.20 -2.98
C VAL A 468 21.95 3.05 -2.49
N ILE A 469 22.54 1.86 -2.58
CA ILE A 469 23.95 1.63 -2.21
C ILE A 469 24.87 2.51 -3.06
N ARG A 470 24.66 2.56 -4.38
CA ARG A 470 25.45 3.43 -5.27
C ARG A 470 25.28 4.90 -4.90
N LEU A 471 24.07 5.37 -4.62
CA LEU A 471 23.80 6.75 -4.20
C LEU A 471 24.55 7.08 -2.89
N LEU A 472 24.45 6.23 -1.87
CA LEU A 472 25.11 6.45 -0.58
C LEU A 472 26.63 6.30 -0.65
N ASN A 473 27.16 5.50 -1.59
CA ASN A 473 28.61 5.44 -1.84
C ASN A 473 29.13 6.72 -2.50
N ARG A 474 28.36 7.34 -3.40
CA ARG A 474 28.71 8.62 -4.04
C ARG A 474 28.54 9.78 -3.06
N GLU A 475 27.43 9.81 -2.33
CA GLU A 475 27.04 10.88 -1.42
C GLU A 475 26.51 10.33 -0.08
N PRO A 476 27.40 9.96 0.86
CA PRO A 476 27.02 9.34 2.12
C PRO A 476 26.11 10.19 3.02
N ALA A 477 26.07 11.51 2.78
CA ALA A 477 25.27 12.45 3.55
C ALA A 477 23.80 12.53 3.09
N THR A 478 23.41 11.84 2.02
CA THR A 478 22.02 11.79 1.55
C THR A 478 21.13 11.04 2.55
N LEU A 479 20.01 11.66 2.92
CA LEU A 479 19.01 11.02 3.78
C LEU A 479 18.06 10.17 2.91
N VAL A 480 18.07 8.85 3.12
CA VAL A 480 17.16 7.92 2.42
C VAL A 480 16.17 7.32 3.41
N LEU A 481 14.89 7.46 3.10
CA LEU A 481 13.77 6.97 3.88
C LEU A 481 12.97 5.95 3.07
N ILE A 482 12.69 4.80 3.67
CA ILE A 482 11.87 3.74 3.07
C ILE A 482 10.57 3.67 3.85
N ARG A 483 9.45 3.98 3.19
CA ARG A 483 8.11 3.82 3.74
C ARG A 483 7.66 2.37 3.56
N THR A 484 7.21 1.76 4.64
CA THR A 484 6.68 0.39 4.67
C THR A 484 5.27 0.32 4.07
N ALA A 485 4.75 -0.91 3.88
CA ALA A 485 3.34 -1.08 3.56
C ALA A 485 2.44 -0.60 4.72
N ASN A 486 1.14 -0.42 4.48
CA ASN A 486 0.16 -0.14 5.52
C ASN A 486 -1.11 -0.96 5.35
N LEU A 487 -1.87 -1.10 6.44
CA LEU A 487 -3.17 -1.76 6.43
C LEU A 487 -4.19 -0.95 5.63
N GLN A 488 -5.21 -1.62 5.09
CA GLN A 488 -6.30 -0.98 4.36
C GLN A 488 -7.69 -1.49 4.73
N LYS A 489 -8.72 -0.82 4.22
CA LYS A 489 -10.09 -1.32 4.29
C LYS A 489 -10.21 -2.53 3.37
N LEU A 490 -10.79 -3.61 3.86
CA LEU A 490 -11.03 -4.81 3.08
C LEU A 490 -12.53 -5.05 2.88
N ASP A 491 -12.86 -5.45 1.67
CA ASP A 491 -14.12 -5.99 1.18
C ASP A 491 -13.78 -7.20 0.28
N PRO A 492 -14.77 -7.92 -0.29
CA PRO A 492 -14.49 -9.12 -1.06
C PRO A 492 -13.57 -8.85 -2.25
N GLU A 493 -13.71 -7.71 -2.93
CA GLU A 493 -12.91 -7.39 -4.12
C GLU A 493 -11.48 -7.00 -3.75
N SER A 494 -11.33 -6.01 -2.86
CA SER A 494 -10.02 -5.52 -2.37
C SER A 494 -9.21 -6.62 -1.69
N SER A 495 -9.85 -7.60 -1.03
CA SER A 495 -9.15 -8.78 -0.50
C SER A 495 -8.41 -9.55 -1.61
N LEU A 496 -9.02 -9.73 -2.78
CA LEU A 496 -8.40 -10.49 -3.87
C LEU A 496 -7.26 -9.72 -4.56
N PHE A 497 -7.29 -8.40 -4.56
CA PHE A 497 -6.35 -7.57 -5.32
C PHE A 497 -5.30 -6.85 -4.48
N ASN A 498 -5.60 -6.55 -3.22
CA ASN A 498 -4.78 -5.77 -2.30
C ASN A 498 -4.96 -6.23 -0.83
N SER A 499 -5.17 -7.52 -0.55
CA SER A 499 -5.27 -8.00 0.85
C SER A 499 -4.10 -7.53 1.71
N ASP A 500 -4.39 -7.21 2.98
CA ASP A 500 -3.38 -6.93 4.00
C ASP A 500 -2.40 -8.11 4.18
N TRP A 501 -2.79 -9.35 3.86
CA TRP A 501 -1.87 -10.50 3.87
C TRP A 501 -0.79 -10.35 2.80
N PHE A 502 -1.15 -9.95 1.57
CA PHE A 502 -0.16 -9.64 0.55
C PHE A 502 0.74 -8.49 1.00
N SER A 503 0.15 -7.42 1.55
CA SER A 503 0.88 -6.25 2.05
C SER A 503 1.90 -6.62 3.12
N GLN A 504 1.53 -7.47 4.08
CA GLN A 504 2.42 -7.96 5.13
C GLN A 504 3.60 -8.75 4.56
N GLN A 505 3.34 -9.63 3.58
CA GLN A 505 4.40 -10.41 2.93
C GLN A 505 5.41 -9.49 2.21
N LEU A 506 4.91 -8.50 1.47
CA LEU A 506 5.76 -7.53 0.79
C LEU A 506 6.54 -6.67 1.80
N ASP A 507 5.90 -6.27 2.90
CA ASP A 507 6.55 -5.47 3.96
C ASP A 507 7.70 -6.23 4.63
N ALA A 508 7.50 -7.51 4.96
CA ALA A 508 8.54 -8.36 5.54
C ALA A 508 9.76 -8.46 4.61
N VAL A 509 9.54 -8.65 3.30
CA VAL A 509 10.61 -8.66 2.29
C VAL A 509 11.29 -7.30 2.19
N LEU A 510 10.54 -6.20 2.18
CA LEU A 510 11.08 -4.84 2.13
C LEU A 510 12.01 -4.57 3.30
N ARG A 511 11.57 -4.87 4.53
CA ARG A 511 12.39 -4.71 5.75
C ARG A 511 13.67 -5.52 5.69
N ALA A 512 13.58 -6.79 5.27
CA ALA A 512 14.74 -7.66 5.16
C ALA A 512 15.73 -7.17 4.08
N MET A 513 15.22 -6.71 2.94
CA MET A 513 16.04 -6.24 1.82
C MET A 513 16.87 -5.00 2.18
N PHE A 514 16.29 -4.05 2.91
CA PHE A 514 16.96 -2.82 3.32
C PHE A 514 17.61 -2.90 4.71
N LYS A 515 17.55 -4.07 5.35
CA LYS A 515 18.21 -4.31 6.63
C LYS A 515 19.71 -4.06 6.48
N HIS A 516 20.31 -3.41 7.48
CA HIS A 516 21.74 -3.08 7.53
C HIS A 516 22.24 -2.02 6.54
N LEU A 517 21.34 -1.34 5.82
CA LEU A 517 21.70 -0.15 5.06
C LEU A 517 21.53 1.11 5.91
N ASN A 518 22.27 2.16 5.57
CA ASN A 518 22.12 3.48 6.19
C ASN A 518 20.86 4.19 5.65
N VAL A 519 19.70 3.63 5.97
CA VAL A 519 18.37 4.13 5.60
C VAL A 519 17.46 4.12 6.82
N HIS A 520 16.43 4.97 6.81
CA HIS A 520 15.42 5.02 7.88
C HIS A 520 14.09 4.45 7.41
N LEU A 521 13.48 3.57 8.21
CA LEU A 521 12.13 3.10 7.94
C LEU A 521 11.10 4.08 8.49
N VAL A 522 10.17 4.50 7.64
CA VAL A 522 8.91 5.13 8.06
C VAL A 522 7.89 4.01 8.18
N ASP A 523 7.69 3.52 9.40
CA ASP A 523 6.91 2.30 9.69
C ASP A 523 5.40 2.56 9.62
N ALA A 524 4.90 2.76 8.41
CA ALA A 524 3.49 2.93 8.12
C ALA A 524 2.62 1.72 8.52
N TRP A 525 3.20 0.53 8.63
CA TRP A 525 2.45 -0.66 9.04
C TRP A 525 2.05 -0.51 10.50
N GLU A 526 3.03 -0.26 11.37
CA GLU A 526 2.76 -0.11 12.79
C GLU A 526 2.05 1.20 13.11
N MET A 527 2.37 2.28 12.41
CA MET A 527 1.66 3.56 12.59
C MET A 527 0.17 3.47 12.20
N THR A 528 -0.20 2.61 11.25
CA THR A 528 -1.63 2.41 10.92
C THR A 528 -2.31 1.43 11.87
N LEU A 529 -1.65 0.32 12.23
CA LEU A 529 -2.21 -0.68 13.13
C LEU A 529 -2.41 -0.16 14.56
N ALA A 530 -1.48 0.67 15.05
CA ALA A 530 -1.54 1.22 16.40
C ALA A 530 -2.51 2.40 16.54
N HIS A 531 -2.97 2.99 15.42
CA HIS A 531 -3.86 4.15 15.46
C HIS A 531 -5.31 3.74 15.71
N HIS A 532 -6.12 4.65 16.25
CA HIS A 532 -7.57 4.47 16.42
C HIS A 532 -8.39 4.71 15.14
N HIS A 533 -7.74 5.15 14.05
CA HIS A 533 -8.45 5.44 12.80
C HIS A 533 -8.72 4.13 12.06
N PRO A 534 -9.82 4.04 11.31
CA PRO A 534 -10.07 2.89 10.45
C PRO A 534 -8.92 2.67 9.47
N HIS A 535 -8.57 1.41 9.22
CA HIS A 535 -7.58 1.05 8.21
C HIS A 535 -8.04 1.51 6.82
N GLN A 536 -7.19 2.24 6.09
CA GLN A 536 -7.44 2.75 4.74
C GLN A 536 -6.15 2.68 3.92
N LEU A 537 -6.27 2.32 2.63
CA LEU A 537 -5.10 2.24 1.72
C LEU A 537 -4.35 3.58 1.69
N HIS A 538 -5.10 4.67 1.70
CA HIS A 538 -4.63 6.03 1.90
C HIS A 538 -4.96 6.46 3.33
N PRO A 539 -3.99 6.40 4.28
CA PRO A 539 -4.28 6.73 5.67
C PRO A 539 -4.80 8.16 5.87
N PRO A 540 -5.64 8.42 6.89
CA PRO A 540 -6.15 9.76 7.20
C PRO A 540 -5.06 10.79 7.54
N PRO A 541 -5.36 12.09 7.46
CA PRO A 541 -4.40 13.17 7.68
C PRO A 541 -3.62 13.09 8.99
N ASP A 542 -4.21 12.63 10.10
CA ASP A 542 -3.51 12.53 11.40
C ASP A 542 -2.34 11.54 11.37
N ILE A 543 -2.51 10.41 10.66
CA ILE A 543 -1.46 9.43 10.48
C ILE A 543 -0.39 9.98 9.54
N ILE A 544 -0.80 10.62 8.44
CA ILE A 544 0.11 11.27 7.49
C ILE A 544 0.93 12.39 8.17
N SER A 545 0.30 13.19 9.02
CA SER A 545 0.97 14.23 9.82
C SER A 545 2.04 13.64 10.72
N ASN A 546 1.75 12.53 11.41
CA ASN A 546 2.75 11.82 12.20
C ASN A 546 3.90 11.28 11.35
N MET A 547 3.63 10.75 10.14
CA MET A 547 4.69 10.31 9.23
C MET A 547 5.57 11.47 8.77
N VAL A 548 4.97 12.61 8.42
CA VAL A 548 5.67 13.83 8.03
C VAL A 548 6.49 14.38 9.20
N ASN A 549 5.93 14.43 10.41
CA ASN A 549 6.65 14.85 11.60
C ASN A 549 7.88 13.96 11.87
N PHE A 550 7.77 12.65 11.66
CA PHE A 550 8.90 11.72 11.79
C PHE A 550 9.99 12.01 10.75
N ILE A 551 9.60 12.16 9.48
CA ILE A 551 10.51 12.49 8.38
C ILE A 551 11.23 13.82 8.66
N LEU A 552 10.50 14.88 9.01
CA LEU A 552 11.06 16.19 9.30
C LEU A 552 11.97 16.15 10.55
N SER A 553 11.65 15.33 11.55
CA SER A 553 12.52 15.12 12.73
C SER A 553 13.87 14.49 12.36
N LEU A 554 13.93 13.69 11.30
CA LEU A 554 15.17 13.14 10.73
C LEU A 554 15.93 14.17 9.88
N ILE A 555 15.21 15.01 9.13
CA ILE A 555 15.82 16.06 8.29
C ILE A 555 16.46 17.16 9.14
N CYS A 556 15.79 17.60 10.21
CA CYS A 556 16.26 18.65 11.11
C CYS A 556 16.26 18.18 12.58
N PRO A 557 17.22 17.33 12.98
CA PRO A 557 17.26 16.75 14.32
C PRO A 557 17.59 17.78 15.39
N VAL A 558 17.09 17.56 16.62
CA VAL A 558 17.49 18.36 17.78
C VAL A 558 18.94 17.99 18.16
N ARG A 559 19.86 18.96 18.11
CA ARG A 559 21.24 18.73 18.58
C ARG A 559 21.22 18.38 20.07
N ARG A 560 21.49 17.11 20.42
CA ARG A 560 21.81 16.75 21.81
C ARG A 560 23.16 17.40 22.14
N LYS A 561 23.20 18.33 23.09
CA LYS A 561 24.48 18.78 23.69
C LYS A 561 25.19 17.52 24.19
N LYS A 562 26.32 17.14 23.58
CA LYS A 562 27.23 16.17 24.19
C LYS A 562 27.56 16.73 25.57
N ARG A 563 27.20 16.01 26.63
CA ARG A 563 27.83 16.24 27.94
C ARG A 563 29.31 15.97 27.69
N GLN A 564 30.12 17.03 27.65
CA GLN A 564 31.57 16.90 27.81
C GLN A 564 31.75 16.27 29.19
N GLY A 565 32.08 14.99 29.19
CA GLY A 565 32.58 14.27 30.36
C GLY A 565 34.09 14.39 30.38
#